data_AF-A0A517ZRB6-F1
#
_entry.id   AF-A0A517ZRB6-F1
#
_cell.length_a   1.000
_cell.length_b   1.000
_cell.length_c   1.000
_cell.angle_alpha   90.00
_cell.angle_beta   90.00
_cell.angle_gamma   90.00
#
_symmetry.space_group_name_H-M   'P 1'
#
loop_
_entity.id
_entity.type
_entity.pdbx_description
1 polymer ?
#
loop_
_entity_poly.entity_id
_entity_poly.type
_entity_poly.pdbx_seq_one_letter_code
_entity_poly.pdbx_strand_id
1 'polypeptide(L)'
;MEFHKATLDNGLQIVAEQSPAAHSVAVGFFVRTGSRDETQEVSGVSHFLEHMVFKGTDRFAADDVNRIFDEIGAKYNASTSEEVTLFYGAVLPEYLPRIFDLLAEILRPSLRTDDFEMEKKVILEEIGRYEDEPTFTAYETLMQTHFAGHPLGQCILGTVDSINALTADQMRGYFNQRYLAGNITLAVAGNFDWDEVLALAEKHCINWPAGDPGRTVTEAQPPGGVEVITNPSSHHQHIMQMTPAPPSAHPDRYAAELLGVIVGDDSGSRMYWDLVDPGYAEIAEMSYNDYDGSGVYLMYCGCAPDQTAENMRRIETIFNEVNVKGVTEEELMQAKNKVSSRIVLRSERPMGRLGALGSNWLYRGEYRSVEDDLDVIDGITTDDIRRLLDEYPLGQTTTTAVGPLESLNGEAS
;
A
#
# COMPACT_ATOMS: atom_id res chain seq x y z
N MET A 1 19.72 16.27 -6.42
CA MET A 1 19.43 14.95 -7.03
C MET A 1 19.06 15.20 -8.48
N GLU A 2 19.36 14.28 -9.39
CA GLU A 2 19.07 14.43 -10.82
C GLU A 2 18.05 13.37 -11.24
N PHE A 3 16.98 13.79 -11.91
CA PHE A 3 15.95 12.89 -12.41
C PHE A 3 16.24 12.47 -13.85
N HIS A 4 16.20 11.16 -14.08
CA HIS A 4 16.35 10.54 -15.40
C HIS A 4 15.11 9.73 -15.74
N LYS A 5 14.79 9.67 -17.04
CA LYS A 5 13.73 8.80 -17.54
C LYS A 5 14.05 8.25 -18.92
N ALA A 6 13.59 7.03 -19.19
CA ALA A 6 13.65 6.39 -20.49
C ALA A 6 12.48 5.42 -20.67
N THR A 7 12.31 4.94 -21.90
CA THR A 7 11.39 3.86 -22.22
C THR A 7 12.08 2.94 -23.21
N LEU A 8 12.13 1.64 -22.92
CA LEU A 8 12.66 0.65 -23.85
C LEU A 8 11.67 0.39 -24.99
N ASP A 9 12.13 -0.19 -26.10
CA ASP A 9 11.29 -0.47 -27.28
C ASP A 9 10.12 -1.42 -26.98
N ASN A 10 10.23 -2.25 -25.93
CA ASN A 10 9.14 -3.13 -25.49
C ASN A 10 8.11 -2.45 -24.57
N GLY A 11 8.29 -1.17 -24.25
CA GLY A 11 7.40 -0.37 -23.43
C GLY A 11 7.78 -0.27 -21.95
N LEU A 12 8.84 -0.93 -21.48
CA LEU A 12 9.30 -0.81 -20.09
C LEU A 12 9.66 0.64 -19.78
N GLN A 13 8.99 1.22 -18.79
CA GLN A 13 9.30 2.56 -18.31
C GLN A 13 10.41 2.51 -17.26
N ILE A 14 11.40 3.39 -17.41
CA ILE A 14 12.53 3.51 -16.51
C ILE A 14 12.54 4.92 -15.96
N VAL A 15 12.54 5.02 -14.63
CA VAL A 15 12.71 6.29 -13.91
C VAL A 15 13.83 6.15 -12.91
N ALA A 16 14.63 7.20 -12.75
CA ALA A 16 15.70 7.18 -11.78
C ALA A 16 15.95 8.53 -11.14
N GLU A 17 16.37 8.51 -9.88
CA GLU A 17 16.81 9.69 -9.14
C GLU A 17 18.25 9.49 -8.65
N GLN A 18 19.19 10.11 -9.35
CA GLN A 18 20.61 9.99 -9.11
C GLN A 18 21.05 10.93 -7.99
N SER A 19 21.76 10.36 -7.03
CA SER A 19 22.36 11.07 -5.90
C SER A 19 23.81 10.62 -5.71
N PRO A 20 24.79 11.33 -6.30
CA PRO A 20 26.22 11.01 -6.15
C PRO A 20 26.73 11.06 -4.70
N ALA A 21 26.02 11.76 -3.82
CA ALA A 21 26.35 11.84 -2.39
C ALA A 21 25.91 10.59 -1.60
N ALA A 22 25.04 9.75 -2.17
CA ALA A 22 24.63 8.52 -1.53
C ALA A 22 25.76 7.47 -1.56
N HIS A 23 25.73 6.55 -0.58
CA HIS A 23 26.66 5.42 -0.49
C HIS A 23 25.98 4.07 -0.78
N SER A 24 24.74 4.11 -1.25
CA SER A 24 23.97 2.94 -1.66
C SER A 24 23.09 3.27 -2.84
N VAL A 25 22.56 2.23 -3.46
CA VAL A 25 21.58 2.30 -4.55
C VAL A 25 20.42 1.37 -4.21
N ALA A 26 19.21 1.83 -4.50
CA ALA A 26 17.99 1.06 -4.40
C ALA A 26 17.39 0.90 -5.81
N VAL A 27 16.97 -0.30 -6.14
CA VAL A 27 16.34 -0.66 -7.41
C VAL A 27 15.06 -1.42 -7.14
N GLY A 28 14.01 -1.16 -7.91
CA GLY A 28 12.75 -1.86 -7.77
C GLY A 28 11.94 -1.90 -9.06
N PHE A 29 11.19 -2.98 -9.23
CA PHE A 29 10.21 -3.16 -10.29
C PHE A 29 8.81 -3.07 -9.69
N PHE A 30 8.06 -2.08 -10.13
CA PHE A 30 6.68 -1.82 -9.74
C PHE A 30 5.79 -2.38 -10.84
N VAL A 31 5.12 -3.50 -10.57
CA VAL A 31 4.13 -4.08 -11.47
C VAL A 31 2.78 -3.47 -11.12
N ARG A 32 2.12 -2.80 -12.09
CA ARG A 32 0.78 -2.22 -11.88
C ARG A 32 -0.29 -3.32 -11.89
N THR A 33 -0.24 -4.15 -10.87
CA THR A 33 -1.15 -5.28 -10.68
C THR A 33 -1.26 -5.59 -9.20
N GLY A 34 -2.44 -5.99 -8.76
CA GLY A 34 -2.70 -6.44 -7.39
C GLY A 34 -4.06 -7.15 -7.32
N SER A 35 -4.61 -7.30 -6.12
CA SER A 35 -5.89 -8.00 -5.92
C SER A 35 -7.05 -7.37 -6.70
N ARG A 36 -7.03 -6.06 -6.95
CA ARG A 36 -8.08 -5.37 -7.71
C ARG A 36 -8.12 -5.75 -9.19
N ASP A 37 -7.04 -6.33 -9.71
CA ASP A 37 -6.91 -6.71 -11.11
C ASP A 37 -7.20 -8.21 -11.34
N GLU A 38 -7.64 -8.91 -10.30
CA GLU A 38 -7.97 -10.33 -10.33
C GLU A 38 -9.43 -10.54 -10.73
N THR A 39 -9.73 -11.72 -11.29
CA THR A 39 -11.10 -12.22 -11.37
C THR A 39 -11.39 -13.09 -10.15
N GLN A 40 -12.66 -13.31 -9.85
CA GLN A 40 -13.08 -14.14 -8.72
C GLN A 40 -12.48 -15.56 -8.77
N GLU A 41 -12.27 -16.11 -9.96
CA GLU A 41 -11.72 -17.45 -10.19
C GLU A 41 -10.21 -17.55 -9.90
N VAL A 42 -9.51 -16.41 -9.82
CA VAL A 42 -8.07 -16.34 -9.55
C VAL A 42 -7.76 -15.43 -8.36
N SER A 43 -8.73 -15.21 -7.47
CA SER A 43 -8.52 -14.40 -6.27
C SER A 43 -7.34 -14.92 -5.45
N GLY A 44 -6.46 -14.01 -5.01
CA GLY A 44 -5.21 -14.29 -4.31
C GLY A 44 -4.01 -14.62 -5.21
N VAL A 45 -4.19 -14.66 -6.55
CA VAL A 45 -3.11 -15.04 -7.48
C VAL A 45 -1.96 -14.05 -7.48
N SER A 46 -2.17 -12.75 -7.23
CA SER A 46 -1.12 -11.74 -7.24
C SER A 46 -0.13 -11.97 -6.10
N HIS A 47 -0.66 -12.18 -4.89
CA HIS A 47 0.13 -12.48 -3.70
C HIS A 47 0.83 -13.84 -3.84
N PHE A 48 0.11 -14.86 -4.31
CA PHE A 48 0.71 -16.17 -4.54
C PHE A 48 1.83 -16.09 -5.60
N LEU A 49 1.63 -15.32 -6.67
CA LEU A 49 2.64 -15.15 -7.70
C LEU A 49 3.90 -14.45 -7.17
N GLU A 50 3.75 -13.51 -6.24
CA GLU A 50 4.87 -12.89 -5.54
C GLU A 50 5.72 -13.92 -4.76
N HIS A 51 5.10 -14.84 -4.04
CA HIS A 51 5.82 -15.97 -3.42
C HIS A 51 6.51 -16.86 -4.46
N MET A 52 5.81 -17.16 -5.55
CA MET A 52 6.30 -18.06 -6.60
C MET A 52 7.49 -17.49 -7.36
N VAL A 53 7.63 -16.16 -7.43
CA VAL A 53 8.80 -15.47 -7.99
C VAL A 53 10.10 -15.87 -7.27
N PHE A 54 10.05 -16.17 -5.97
CA PHE A 54 11.21 -16.60 -5.19
C PHE A 54 11.48 -18.11 -5.22
N LYS A 55 10.61 -18.92 -5.85
CA LYS A 55 10.83 -20.38 -5.97
C LYS A 55 11.82 -20.76 -7.06
N GLY A 56 12.40 -19.77 -7.72
CA GLY A 56 13.50 -19.92 -8.65
C GLY A 56 13.08 -19.79 -10.10
N THR A 57 14.10 -19.86 -10.94
CA THR A 57 14.04 -19.66 -12.39
C THR A 57 14.72 -20.82 -13.09
N ASP A 58 14.79 -20.78 -14.42
CA ASP A 58 15.54 -21.78 -15.18
C ASP A 58 17.05 -21.65 -14.92
N ARG A 59 17.49 -20.50 -14.41
CA ARG A 59 18.90 -20.19 -14.11
C ARG A 59 19.27 -20.37 -12.64
N PHE A 60 18.34 -20.13 -11.71
CA PHE A 60 18.61 -20.17 -10.28
C PHE A 60 17.60 -21.07 -9.55
N ALA A 61 18.10 -21.95 -8.69
CA ALA A 61 17.23 -22.65 -7.73
C ALA A 61 16.74 -21.66 -6.65
N ALA A 62 15.70 -22.03 -5.90
CA ALA A 62 15.12 -21.16 -4.87
C ALA A 62 16.15 -20.74 -3.80
N ASP A 63 17.00 -21.67 -3.39
CA ASP A 63 18.09 -21.45 -2.43
C ASP A 63 19.21 -20.57 -2.99
N ASP A 64 19.46 -20.63 -4.30
CA ASP A 64 20.38 -19.72 -4.96
C ASP A 64 19.92 -18.26 -4.89
N VAL A 65 18.61 -18.00 -5.08
CA VAL A 65 18.06 -16.63 -5.03
C VAL A 65 18.37 -15.98 -3.68
N ASN A 66 18.01 -16.66 -2.59
CA ASN A 66 18.25 -16.15 -1.24
C ASN A 66 19.75 -15.97 -0.95
N ARG A 67 20.56 -16.97 -1.32
CA ARG A 67 22.03 -16.92 -1.13
C ARG A 67 22.66 -15.74 -1.89
N ILE A 68 22.23 -15.44 -3.11
CA ILE A 68 22.80 -14.34 -3.90
C ILE A 68 22.50 -13.00 -3.24
N PHE A 69 21.28 -12.79 -2.73
CA PHE A 69 20.96 -11.58 -1.97
C PHE A 69 21.83 -11.44 -0.72
N ASP A 70 22.02 -12.53 0.04
CA ASP A 70 22.85 -12.54 1.25
C ASP A 70 24.33 -12.23 0.94
N GLU A 71 24.88 -12.81 -0.13
CA GLU A 71 26.28 -12.63 -0.54
C GLU A 71 26.62 -11.18 -0.92
N ILE A 72 25.65 -10.40 -1.38
CA ILE A 72 25.83 -8.97 -1.70
C ILE A 72 25.34 -8.05 -0.58
N GLY A 73 24.90 -8.61 0.55
CA GLY A 73 24.34 -7.86 1.68
C GLY A 73 23.11 -7.04 1.30
N ALA A 74 22.28 -7.53 0.37
CA ALA A 74 21.10 -6.81 -0.09
C ALA A 74 20.07 -6.70 1.03
N LYS A 75 19.52 -5.49 1.21
CA LYS A 75 18.25 -5.32 1.89
C LYS A 75 17.15 -5.38 0.83
N TYR A 76 16.48 -6.51 0.70
CA TYR A 76 15.47 -6.77 -0.31
C TYR A 76 14.15 -7.19 0.32
N ASN A 77 13.07 -7.02 -0.44
CA ASN A 77 11.78 -7.65 -0.15
C ASN A 77 10.92 -7.67 -1.41
N ALA A 78 9.76 -8.30 -1.30
CA ALA A 78 8.62 -8.02 -2.16
C ALA A 78 7.39 -7.67 -1.32
N SER A 79 6.39 -7.11 -1.98
CA SER A 79 5.10 -6.83 -1.36
C SER A 79 4.02 -6.78 -2.42
N THR A 80 2.84 -7.30 -2.10
CA THR A 80 1.63 -7.19 -2.92
C THR A 80 0.59 -6.36 -2.18
N SER A 81 -0.05 -5.43 -2.89
CA SER A 81 -1.19 -4.63 -2.43
C SER A 81 -2.40 -4.87 -3.33
N GLU A 82 -3.46 -4.11 -3.12
CA GLU A 82 -4.63 -4.12 -3.99
C GLU A 82 -4.27 -3.71 -5.42
N GLU A 83 -3.21 -2.91 -5.62
CA GLU A 83 -2.95 -2.25 -6.89
C GLU A 83 -1.54 -2.45 -7.46
N VAL A 84 -0.59 -2.85 -6.62
CA VAL A 84 0.83 -2.91 -6.98
C VAL A 84 1.49 -4.12 -6.34
N THR A 85 2.26 -4.85 -7.13
CA THR A 85 3.26 -5.80 -6.66
C THR A 85 4.65 -5.19 -6.89
N LEU A 86 5.42 -5.06 -5.83
CA LEU A 86 6.74 -4.43 -5.82
C LEU A 86 7.81 -5.47 -5.49
N PHE A 87 8.84 -5.56 -6.32
CA PHE A 87 10.05 -6.35 -6.07
C PHE A 87 11.25 -5.43 -6.04
N TYR A 88 12.01 -5.40 -4.94
CA TYR A 88 13.04 -4.38 -4.76
C TYR A 88 14.20 -4.83 -3.88
N GLY A 89 15.29 -4.08 -3.95
CA GLY A 89 16.32 -4.14 -2.93
C GLY A 89 17.31 -2.98 -3.00
N ALA A 90 18.10 -2.86 -1.94
CA ALA A 90 19.18 -1.89 -1.82
C ALA A 90 20.51 -2.53 -1.47
N VAL A 91 21.56 -2.06 -2.12
CA VAL A 91 22.93 -2.58 -2.07
C VAL A 91 23.96 -1.45 -2.13
N LEU A 92 25.23 -1.79 -1.96
CA LEU A 92 26.34 -0.91 -2.34
C LEU A 92 26.39 -0.74 -3.87
N PRO A 93 26.84 0.43 -4.39
CA PRO A 93 26.82 0.72 -5.82
C PRO A 93 27.51 -0.33 -6.70
N GLU A 94 28.63 -0.90 -6.27
CA GLU A 94 29.37 -1.93 -7.01
C GLU A 94 28.59 -3.24 -7.22
N TYR A 95 27.52 -3.47 -6.45
CA TYR A 95 26.65 -4.63 -6.59
C TYR A 95 25.40 -4.35 -7.41
N LEU A 96 25.20 -3.12 -7.92
CA LEU A 96 24.07 -2.77 -8.77
C LEU A 96 23.87 -3.75 -9.94
N PRO A 97 24.90 -4.12 -10.73
CA PRO A 97 24.72 -5.08 -11.82
C PRO A 97 24.21 -6.44 -11.34
N ARG A 98 24.64 -6.87 -10.14
CA ARG A 98 24.32 -8.19 -9.59
C ARG A 98 22.91 -8.26 -9.04
N ILE A 99 22.46 -7.25 -8.30
CA ILE A 99 21.07 -7.20 -7.82
C ILE A 99 20.09 -6.98 -8.98
N PHE A 100 20.46 -6.17 -9.98
CA PHE A 100 19.62 -5.92 -11.14
C PHE A 100 19.37 -7.22 -11.91
N ASP A 101 20.44 -7.96 -12.22
CA ASP A 101 20.35 -9.24 -12.92
C ASP A 101 19.48 -10.23 -12.15
N LEU A 102 19.62 -10.31 -10.82
CA LEU A 102 18.79 -11.19 -10.00
C LEU A 102 17.32 -10.77 -10.01
N LEU A 103 17.01 -9.49 -9.77
CA LEU A 103 15.62 -9.00 -9.77
C LEU A 103 14.95 -9.18 -11.13
N ALA A 104 15.66 -8.89 -12.22
CA ALA A 104 15.13 -9.08 -13.57
C ALA A 104 14.92 -10.58 -13.90
N GLU A 105 15.78 -11.45 -13.39
CA GLU A 105 15.66 -12.90 -13.56
C GLU A 105 14.48 -13.47 -12.77
N ILE A 106 14.33 -13.15 -11.48
CA ILE A 106 13.21 -13.68 -10.66
C ILE A 106 11.84 -13.22 -11.19
N LEU A 107 11.77 -12.06 -11.84
CA LEU A 107 10.56 -11.58 -12.54
C LEU A 107 10.20 -12.40 -13.79
N ARG A 108 11.00 -13.40 -14.14
CA ARG A 108 10.72 -14.43 -15.16
C ARG A 108 10.80 -15.82 -14.52
N PRO A 109 9.95 -16.14 -13.53
CA PRO A 109 10.04 -17.39 -12.79
C PRO A 109 9.61 -18.58 -13.66
N SER A 110 10.13 -19.77 -13.35
CA SER A 110 9.77 -20.99 -14.09
C SER A 110 8.33 -21.46 -13.81
N LEU A 111 7.74 -21.01 -12.69
CA LEU A 111 6.38 -21.37 -12.24
C LEU A 111 6.14 -22.88 -12.33
N ARG A 112 7.04 -23.69 -11.78
CA ARG A 112 6.95 -25.16 -11.84
C ARG A 112 5.74 -25.63 -11.03
N THR A 113 5.03 -26.63 -11.54
CA THR A 113 3.81 -27.14 -10.87
C THR A 113 4.12 -27.71 -9.48
N ASP A 114 5.25 -28.38 -9.29
CA ASP A 114 5.62 -28.96 -8.00
C ASP A 114 5.88 -27.88 -6.93
N ASP A 115 6.53 -26.77 -7.31
CA ASP A 115 6.74 -25.63 -6.41
C ASP A 115 5.41 -24.94 -6.08
N PHE A 116 4.52 -24.81 -7.07
CA PHE A 116 3.19 -24.25 -6.88
C PHE A 116 2.38 -25.06 -5.86
N GLU A 117 2.34 -26.39 -5.98
CA GLU A 117 1.60 -27.24 -5.04
C GLU A 117 2.23 -27.28 -3.65
N MET A 118 3.55 -27.04 -3.54
CA MET A 118 4.21 -26.88 -2.25
C MET A 118 3.83 -25.53 -1.61
N GLU A 119 3.95 -24.45 -2.37
CA GLU A 119 3.75 -23.09 -1.86
C GLU A 119 2.27 -22.77 -1.58
N LYS A 120 1.34 -23.42 -2.31
CA LYS A 120 -0.09 -23.38 -1.99
C LYS A 120 -0.35 -23.71 -0.52
N LYS A 121 0.37 -24.69 0.04
CA LYS A 121 0.22 -25.09 1.45
C LYS A 121 0.73 -24.01 2.40
N VAL A 122 1.83 -23.34 2.04
CA VAL A 122 2.39 -22.23 2.84
C VAL A 122 1.38 -21.09 2.91
N ILE A 123 0.75 -20.75 1.79
CA ILE A 123 -0.25 -19.68 1.71
C ILE A 123 -1.52 -20.03 2.48
N LEU A 124 -1.96 -21.29 2.45
CA LEU A 124 -3.11 -21.72 3.26
C LEU A 124 -2.84 -21.59 4.77
N GLU A 125 -1.62 -21.91 5.21
CA GLU A 125 -1.22 -21.69 6.61
C GLU A 125 -1.12 -20.19 6.93
N GLU A 126 -0.66 -19.37 5.99
CA GLU A 126 -0.62 -17.92 6.14
C GLU A 126 -2.03 -17.32 6.27
N ILE A 127 -2.97 -17.71 5.42
CA ILE A 127 -4.38 -17.31 5.54
C ILE A 127 -4.92 -17.67 6.93
N GLY A 128 -4.71 -18.92 7.38
CA GLY A 128 -5.16 -19.35 8.70
C GLY A 128 -4.54 -18.52 9.84
N ARG A 129 -3.26 -18.15 9.74
CA ARG A 129 -2.60 -17.27 10.72
C ARG A 129 -3.19 -15.87 10.75
N TYR A 130 -3.56 -15.31 9.60
CA TYR A 130 -4.16 -13.97 9.53
C TYR A 130 -5.62 -13.97 9.98
N GLU A 131 -6.38 -15.04 9.75
CA GLU A 131 -7.75 -15.19 10.28
C GLU A 131 -7.77 -15.22 11.82
N ASP A 132 -6.68 -15.66 12.46
CA ASP A 132 -6.51 -15.62 13.91
C ASP A 132 -6.18 -14.20 14.44
N GLU A 133 -5.86 -13.23 13.56
CA GLU A 133 -5.56 -11.84 13.94
C GLU A 133 -6.82 -10.96 13.86
N PRO A 134 -7.34 -10.44 15.00
CA PRO A 134 -8.57 -9.65 15.01
C PRO A 134 -8.52 -8.39 14.14
N THR A 135 -7.37 -7.72 14.07
CA THR A 135 -7.18 -6.51 13.27
C THR A 135 -7.20 -6.80 11.78
N PHE A 136 -6.62 -7.93 11.34
CA PHE A 136 -6.69 -8.37 9.95
C PHE A 136 -8.13 -8.68 9.55
N THR A 137 -8.83 -9.47 10.37
CA THR A 137 -10.25 -9.80 10.15
C THR A 137 -11.12 -8.53 10.07
N ALA A 138 -10.85 -7.55 10.93
CA ALA A 138 -11.54 -6.26 10.91
C ALA A 138 -11.29 -5.50 9.60
N TYR A 139 -10.03 -5.44 9.16
CA TYR A 139 -9.63 -4.74 7.94
C TYR A 139 -10.24 -5.39 6.69
N GLU A 140 -10.13 -6.71 6.54
CA GLU A 140 -10.65 -7.41 5.36
C GLU A 140 -12.17 -7.29 5.25
N THR A 141 -12.89 -7.47 6.36
CA THR A 141 -14.35 -7.30 6.38
C THR A 141 -14.75 -5.86 6.07
N LEU A 142 -13.98 -4.89 6.56
CA LEU A 142 -14.19 -3.47 6.28
C LEU A 142 -13.98 -3.17 4.79
N MET A 143 -12.89 -3.64 4.19
CA MET A 143 -12.58 -3.48 2.77
C MET A 143 -13.69 -4.08 1.90
N GLN A 144 -14.11 -5.32 2.18
CA GLN A 144 -15.18 -6.00 1.45
C GLN A 144 -16.52 -5.27 1.55
N THR A 145 -16.87 -4.77 2.75
CA THR A 145 -18.12 -4.05 2.98
C THR A 145 -18.10 -2.65 2.34
N HIS A 146 -17.01 -1.90 2.51
CA HIS A 146 -16.88 -0.55 1.97
C HIS A 146 -16.80 -0.56 0.44
N PHE A 147 -16.02 -1.47 -0.14
CA PHE A 147 -15.85 -1.61 -1.58
C PHE A 147 -16.76 -2.68 -2.19
N ALA A 148 -17.93 -2.95 -1.58
CA ALA A 148 -18.85 -3.96 -2.10
C ALA A 148 -19.23 -3.68 -3.57
N GLY A 149 -18.93 -4.63 -4.46
CA GLY A 149 -19.15 -4.49 -5.91
C GLY A 149 -18.06 -3.70 -6.65
N HIS A 150 -17.01 -3.24 -5.96
CA HIS A 150 -15.84 -2.58 -6.53
C HIS A 150 -14.59 -3.49 -6.40
N PRO A 151 -13.68 -3.53 -7.39
CA PRO A 151 -12.53 -4.44 -7.34
C PRO A 151 -11.56 -4.23 -6.16
N LEU A 152 -11.52 -3.03 -5.56
CA LEU A 152 -10.72 -2.78 -4.36
C LEU A 152 -11.17 -3.60 -3.13
N GLY A 153 -12.37 -4.17 -3.13
CA GLY A 153 -12.84 -5.03 -2.04
C GLY A 153 -12.31 -6.47 -2.10
N GLN A 154 -11.48 -6.81 -3.09
CA GLN A 154 -10.89 -8.14 -3.20
C GLN A 154 -9.75 -8.33 -2.20
N CYS A 155 -9.82 -9.42 -1.43
CA CYS A 155 -8.78 -9.81 -0.48
C CYS A 155 -7.45 -10.09 -1.20
N ILE A 156 -6.36 -9.53 -0.69
CA ILE A 156 -5.01 -9.73 -1.24
C ILE A 156 -4.57 -11.20 -1.17
N LEU A 157 -4.88 -11.88 -0.06
CA LEU A 157 -4.53 -13.30 0.12
C LEU A 157 -5.48 -14.24 -0.62
N GLY A 158 -6.62 -13.74 -1.10
CA GLY A 158 -7.74 -14.56 -1.52
C GLY A 158 -8.41 -15.27 -0.35
N THR A 159 -9.16 -16.32 -0.66
CA THR A 159 -9.81 -17.21 0.32
C THR A 159 -9.24 -18.62 0.25
N VAL A 160 -9.42 -19.40 1.32
CA VAL A 160 -9.09 -20.84 1.34
C VAL A 160 -9.68 -21.58 0.12
N ASP A 161 -10.92 -21.28 -0.25
CA ASP A 161 -11.58 -21.89 -1.40
C ASP A 161 -10.93 -21.50 -2.72
N SER A 162 -10.65 -20.19 -2.91
CA SER A 162 -10.00 -19.70 -4.13
C SER A 162 -8.59 -20.25 -4.31
N ILE A 163 -7.79 -20.31 -3.24
CA ILE A 163 -6.41 -20.82 -3.29
C ILE A 163 -6.38 -22.33 -3.51
N ASN A 164 -7.32 -23.07 -2.93
CA ASN A 164 -7.45 -24.50 -3.23
C ASN A 164 -7.82 -24.75 -4.70
N ALA A 165 -8.75 -23.96 -5.25
CA ALA A 165 -9.21 -24.07 -6.63
C ALA A 165 -8.20 -23.56 -7.66
N LEU A 166 -7.31 -22.63 -7.29
CA LEU A 166 -6.32 -22.04 -8.18
C LEU A 166 -5.35 -23.10 -8.74
N THR A 167 -5.11 -23.05 -10.03
CA THR A 167 -4.18 -23.95 -10.74
C THR A 167 -2.94 -23.21 -11.22
N ALA A 168 -1.82 -23.94 -11.37
CA ALA A 168 -0.59 -23.39 -11.92
C ALA A 168 -0.79 -22.78 -13.33
N ASP A 169 -1.69 -23.35 -14.15
CA ASP A 169 -1.99 -22.81 -15.48
C ASP A 169 -2.74 -21.48 -15.43
N GLN A 170 -3.66 -21.30 -14.48
CA GLN A 170 -4.32 -20.00 -14.25
C GLN A 170 -3.30 -18.96 -13.80
N MET A 171 -2.38 -19.30 -12.89
CA MET A 171 -1.30 -18.39 -12.47
C MET A 171 -0.39 -18.00 -13.64
N ARG A 172 0.04 -18.96 -14.48
CA ARG A 172 0.81 -18.66 -15.70
C ARG A 172 0.01 -17.77 -16.65
N GLY A 173 -1.30 -17.99 -16.76
CA GLY A 173 -2.21 -17.14 -17.52
C GLY A 173 -2.23 -15.70 -17.01
N TYR A 174 -2.40 -15.52 -15.70
CA TYR A 174 -2.36 -14.21 -15.04
C TYR A 174 -1.01 -13.52 -15.23
N PHE A 175 0.11 -14.22 -14.99
CA PHE A 175 1.46 -13.72 -15.20
C PHE A 175 1.66 -13.20 -16.64
N ASN A 176 1.27 -14.00 -17.65
CA ASN A 176 1.39 -13.63 -19.05
C ASN A 176 0.53 -12.42 -19.45
N GLN A 177 -0.54 -12.14 -18.72
CA GLN A 177 -1.41 -10.99 -18.98
C GLN A 177 -0.96 -9.71 -18.25
N ARG A 178 -0.38 -9.86 -17.05
CA ARG A 178 -0.11 -8.72 -16.16
C ARG A 178 1.37 -8.31 -16.08
N TYR A 179 2.31 -9.22 -16.30
CA TYR A 179 3.76 -8.97 -16.20
C TYR A 179 4.39 -8.59 -17.55
N LEU A 180 3.66 -7.75 -18.31
CA LEU A 180 4.08 -7.16 -19.57
C LEU A 180 4.95 -5.93 -19.30
N ALA A 181 5.94 -5.68 -20.16
CA ALA A 181 6.90 -4.59 -19.99
C ALA A 181 6.23 -3.21 -19.83
N GLY A 182 5.18 -2.91 -20.59
CA GLY A 182 4.43 -1.66 -20.49
C GLY A 182 3.61 -1.50 -19.21
N ASN A 183 3.40 -2.58 -18.45
CA ASN A 183 2.71 -2.58 -17.15
C ASN A 183 3.69 -2.55 -15.96
N ILE A 184 4.99 -2.43 -16.23
CA ILE A 184 6.05 -2.44 -15.22
C ILE A 184 6.81 -1.12 -15.30
N THR A 185 7.08 -0.54 -14.13
CA THR A 185 8.02 0.59 -13.99
C THR A 185 9.26 0.11 -13.24
N LEU A 186 10.42 0.27 -13.87
CA LEU A 186 11.71 0.15 -13.21
C LEU A 186 12.07 1.50 -12.58
N ALA A 187 12.21 1.52 -11.26
CA ALA A 187 12.69 2.68 -10.53
C ALA A 187 14.08 2.43 -9.93
N VAL A 188 14.95 3.44 -9.99
CA VAL A 188 16.30 3.39 -9.38
C VAL A 188 16.56 4.68 -8.61
N ALA A 189 17.08 4.59 -7.39
CA ALA A 189 17.43 5.76 -6.59
C ALA A 189 18.77 5.57 -5.89
N GLY A 190 19.56 6.64 -5.74
CA GLY A 190 20.84 6.61 -5.03
C GLY A 190 22.06 6.81 -5.93
N ASN A 191 23.18 6.19 -5.59
CA ASN A 191 24.44 6.39 -6.29
C ASN A 191 24.66 5.32 -7.36
N PHE A 192 24.50 5.70 -8.62
CA PHE A 192 24.65 4.85 -9.80
C PHE A 192 25.08 5.69 -11.00
N ASP A 193 25.52 5.02 -12.07
CA ASP A 193 25.71 5.62 -13.39
C ASP A 193 24.46 5.38 -14.25
N TRP A 194 23.93 6.42 -14.89
CA TRP A 194 22.69 6.32 -15.66
C TRP A 194 22.85 5.46 -16.92
N ASP A 195 23.99 5.55 -17.61
CA ASP A 195 24.25 4.74 -18.80
C ASP A 195 24.40 3.25 -18.44
N GLU A 196 24.95 2.95 -17.26
CA GLU A 196 24.99 1.58 -16.72
C GLU A 196 23.58 1.04 -16.45
N VAL A 197 22.69 1.83 -15.84
CA VAL A 197 21.29 1.43 -15.61
C VAL A 197 20.57 1.13 -16.93
N LEU A 198 20.74 2.00 -17.94
CA LEU A 198 20.15 1.76 -19.26
C LEU A 198 20.72 0.50 -19.92
N ALA A 199 22.03 0.27 -19.83
CA ALA A 199 22.65 -0.94 -20.38
C ALA A 199 22.17 -2.21 -19.68
N LEU A 200 21.97 -2.18 -18.36
CA LEU A 200 21.40 -3.29 -17.59
C LEU A 200 19.94 -3.53 -17.98
N ALA A 201 19.12 -2.48 -18.06
CA ALA A 201 17.72 -2.60 -18.45
C ALA A 201 17.58 -3.15 -19.88
N GLU A 202 18.34 -2.65 -20.83
CA GLU A 202 18.37 -3.16 -22.21
C GLU A 202 18.79 -4.62 -22.24
N LYS A 203 19.88 -4.98 -21.56
CA LYS A 203 20.40 -6.35 -21.55
C LYS A 203 19.42 -7.36 -20.94
N HIS A 204 18.77 -7.02 -19.82
CA HIS A 204 18.00 -7.97 -19.02
C HIS A 204 16.50 -7.92 -19.30
N CYS A 205 15.97 -6.79 -19.75
CA CYS A 205 14.53 -6.57 -19.84
C CYS A 205 14.01 -6.40 -21.27
N ILE A 206 14.84 -6.15 -22.30
CA ILE A 206 14.32 -5.86 -23.66
C ILE A 206 13.48 -6.99 -24.26
N ASN A 207 13.81 -8.25 -23.92
CA ASN A 207 13.09 -9.43 -24.42
C ASN A 207 11.82 -9.76 -23.63
N TRP A 208 11.45 -8.93 -22.65
CA TRP A 208 10.20 -9.09 -21.93
C TRP A 208 9.00 -8.88 -22.87
N PRO A 209 7.89 -9.61 -22.67
CA PRO A 209 6.70 -9.43 -23.48
C PRO A 209 6.22 -7.98 -23.44
N ALA A 210 6.08 -7.36 -24.61
CA ALA A 210 5.56 -6.01 -24.74
C ALA A 210 4.04 -5.98 -24.51
N GLY A 211 3.53 -4.81 -24.10
CA GLY A 211 2.10 -4.55 -23.93
C GLY A 211 1.77 -3.91 -22.58
N ASP A 212 0.54 -3.42 -22.49
CA ASP A 212 -0.05 -2.83 -21.30
C ASP A 212 -1.51 -3.32 -21.23
N PRO A 213 -1.89 -4.09 -20.19
CA PRO A 213 -3.26 -4.58 -20.05
C PRO A 213 -4.24 -3.47 -19.66
N GLY A 214 -3.75 -2.32 -19.21
CA GLY A 214 -4.52 -1.24 -18.64
C GLY A 214 -5.19 -1.60 -17.30
N ARG A 215 -5.86 -0.60 -16.74
CA ARG A 215 -6.73 -0.73 -15.56
C ARG A 215 -7.95 0.15 -15.76
N THR A 216 -9.13 -0.41 -15.47
CA THR A 216 -10.35 0.40 -15.40
C THR A 216 -10.44 1.04 -14.03
N VAL A 217 -10.60 2.36 -14.03
CA VAL A 217 -10.50 3.22 -12.85
C VAL A 217 -11.85 3.89 -12.65
N THR A 218 -12.51 3.59 -11.54
CA THR A 218 -13.82 4.13 -11.16
C THR A 218 -13.80 4.47 -9.68
N GLU A 219 -14.51 5.54 -9.30
CA GLU A 219 -14.69 5.89 -7.89
C GLU A 219 -15.68 4.92 -7.24
N ALA A 220 -15.31 4.41 -6.06
CA ALA A 220 -16.17 3.52 -5.30
C ALA A 220 -17.39 4.28 -4.75
N GLN A 221 -18.53 3.60 -4.70
CA GLN A 221 -19.76 4.13 -4.13
C GLN A 221 -20.16 3.21 -2.96
N PRO A 222 -19.59 3.43 -1.76
CA PRO A 222 -19.78 2.50 -0.66
C PRO A 222 -21.26 2.46 -0.25
N PRO A 223 -21.85 1.26 -0.05
CA PRO A 223 -23.21 1.16 0.45
C PRO A 223 -23.34 1.60 1.92
N GLY A 224 -22.20 1.74 2.61
CA GLY A 224 -22.10 1.87 4.05
C GLY A 224 -22.49 0.59 4.78
N GLY A 225 -22.35 0.59 6.10
CA GLY A 225 -22.74 -0.57 6.91
C GLY A 225 -22.02 -0.67 8.25
N VAL A 226 -22.53 -1.55 9.11
CA VAL A 226 -21.91 -1.89 10.39
C VAL A 226 -21.86 -3.40 10.50
N GLU A 227 -20.66 -3.96 10.61
CA GLU A 227 -20.41 -5.39 10.83
C GLU A 227 -19.74 -5.60 12.19
N VAL A 228 -20.23 -6.58 12.96
CA VAL A 228 -19.69 -6.94 14.27
C VAL A 228 -19.35 -8.42 14.29
N ILE A 229 -18.08 -8.73 14.51
CA ILE A 229 -17.57 -10.10 14.57
C ILE A 229 -17.20 -10.40 16.02
N THR A 230 -17.99 -11.25 16.65
CA THR A 230 -17.76 -11.65 18.04
C THR A 230 -16.55 -12.59 18.13
N ASN A 231 -15.52 -12.14 18.84
CA ASN A 231 -14.38 -12.95 19.25
C ASN A 231 -14.27 -12.93 20.79
N PRO A 232 -14.86 -13.91 21.50
CA PRO A 232 -14.84 -13.98 22.96
C PRO A 232 -13.44 -14.15 23.56
N SER A 233 -12.46 -14.57 22.77
CA SER A 233 -11.06 -14.72 23.22
C SER A 233 -10.27 -13.42 23.16
N SER A 234 -10.79 -12.40 22.46
CA SER A 234 -10.17 -11.08 22.42
C SER A 234 -10.37 -10.34 23.73
N HIS A 235 -9.31 -9.72 24.23
CA HIS A 235 -9.35 -8.85 25.41
C HIS A 235 -9.76 -7.41 25.08
N HIS A 236 -9.64 -7.01 23.80
CA HIS A 236 -9.90 -5.65 23.32
C HIS A 236 -11.01 -5.66 22.27
N GLN A 237 -11.70 -4.54 22.14
CA GLN A 237 -12.55 -4.28 20.97
C GLN A 237 -11.72 -3.52 19.94
N HIS A 238 -11.60 -4.10 18.74
CA HIS A 238 -10.93 -3.52 17.59
C HIS A 238 -11.98 -2.94 16.67
N ILE A 239 -12.01 -1.62 16.49
CA ILE A 239 -12.99 -0.91 15.68
C ILE A 239 -12.23 -0.31 14.50
N MET A 240 -12.68 -0.58 13.28
CA MET A 240 -12.18 0.08 12.10
C MET A 240 -13.31 0.75 11.34
N GLN A 241 -13.04 1.94 10.81
CA GLN A 241 -14.01 2.71 10.04
C GLN A 241 -13.40 3.23 8.76
N MET A 242 -14.22 3.26 7.71
CA MET A 242 -13.87 3.85 6.43
C MET A 242 -14.91 4.89 6.00
N THR A 243 -14.43 5.97 5.41
CA THR A 243 -15.25 6.96 4.73
C THR A 243 -14.55 7.41 3.45
N PRO A 244 -15.29 7.77 2.38
CA PRO A 244 -14.70 8.25 1.14
C PRO A 244 -13.72 9.40 1.33
N ALA A 245 -12.66 9.40 0.56
CA ALA A 245 -11.66 10.46 0.46
C ALA A 245 -11.22 10.61 -1.00
N PRO A 246 -10.48 11.68 -1.36
CA PRO A 246 -10.09 11.90 -2.74
C PRO A 246 -9.21 10.77 -3.32
N PRO A 247 -9.31 10.47 -4.62
CA PRO A 247 -8.43 9.52 -5.29
C PRO A 247 -7.00 10.05 -5.46
N SER A 248 -6.06 9.16 -5.81
CA SER A 248 -4.62 9.47 -5.90
C SER A 248 -4.26 10.56 -6.92
N ALA A 249 -5.09 10.76 -7.95
CA ALA A 249 -4.91 11.80 -8.96
C ALA A 249 -5.56 13.15 -8.57
N HIS A 250 -6.28 13.21 -7.44
CA HIS A 250 -6.98 14.41 -7.01
C HIS A 250 -5.99 15.52 -6.60
N PRO A 251 -6.27 16.79 -6.93
CA PRO A 251 -5.43 17.92 -6.51
C PRO A 251 -5.34 18.05 -4.98
N ASP A 252 -6.38 17.65 -4.25
CA ASP A 252 -6.46 17.82 -2.79
C ASP A 252 -5.86 16.66 -1.99
N ARG A 253 -5.18 15.70 -2.61
CA ARG A 253 -4.58 14.56 -1.89
C ARG A 253 -3.65 14.97 -0.74
N TYR A 254 -2.91 16.07 -0.88
CA TYR A 254 -2.03 16.56 0.19
C TYR A 254 -2.82 17.27 1.30
N ALA A 255 -3.91 17.95 0.95
CA ALA A 255 -4.84 18.47 1.95
C ALA A 255 -5.50 17.30 2.70
N ALA A 256 -5.80 16.20 1.99
CA ALA A 256 -6.35 15.00 2.58
C ALA A 256 -5.39 14.30 3.55
N GLU A 257 -4.12 14.18 3.16
CA GLU A 257 -3.05 13.68 4.03
C GLU A 257 -2.91 14.53 5.30
N LEU A 258 -2.87 15.87 5.16
CA LEU A 258 -2.77 16.77 6.32
C LEU A 258 -4.00 16.68 7.23
N LEU A 259 -5.20 16.54 6.67
CA LEU A 259 -6.42 16.32 7.46
C LEU A 259 -6.34 15.00 8.25
N GLY A 260 -5.82 13.94 7.63
CA GLY A 260 -5.53 12.67 8.30
C GLY A 260 -4.65 12.86 9.54
N VAL A 261 -3.53 13.57 9.37
CA VAL A 261 -2.58 13.87 10.46
C VAL A 261 -3.21 14.73 11.56
N ILE A 262 -3.99 15.76 11.21
CA ILE A 262 -4.64 16.63 12.21
C ILE A 262 -5.61 15.83 13.09
N VAL A 263 -6.37 14.94 12.47
CA VAL A 263 -7.46 14.24 13.16
C VAL A 263 -6.97 13.00 13.91
N GLY A 264 -6.08 12.19 13.31
CA GLY A 264 -5.77 10.87 13.84
C GLY A 264 -4.31 10.43 13.75
N ASP A 265 -3.33 11.34 13.68
CA ASP A 265 -1.94 10.96 13.92
C ASP A 265 -1.74 10.37 15.33
N ASP A 266 -0.74 9.51 15.51
CA ASP A 266 -0.43 8.78 16.76
C ASP A 266 -0.14 9.67 17.98
N SER A 267 0.13 10.96 17.74
CA SER A 267 0.55 11.92 18.74
C SER A 267 0.03 13.31 18.37
N GLY A 268 -0.44 14.09 19.33
CA GLY A 268 -0.80 15.49 19.11
C GLY A 268 -2.00 15.75 18.18
N SER A 269 -2.67 14.70 17.68
CA SER A 269 -3.91 14.79 16.90
C SER A 269 -5.13 14.98 17.81
N ARG A 270 -6.28 15.30 17.23
CA ARG A 270 -7.55 15.38 18.00
C ARG A 270 -7.89 14.05 18.67
N MET A 271 -7.75 12.92 17.96
CA MET A 271 -8.00 11.60 18.54
C MET A 271 -7.01 11.25 19.65
N TYR A 272 -5.74 11.62 19.52
CA TYR A 272 -4.76 11.40 20.57
C TYR A 272 -5.18 12.09 21.88
N TRP A 273 -5.51 13.39 21.83
CA TRP A 273 -5.86 14.15 23.03
C TRP A 273 -7.23 13.78 23.62
N ASP A 274 -8.20 13.41 22.79
CA ASP A 274 -9.56 13.11 23.25
C ASP A 274 -9.77 11.65 23.67
N LEU A 275 -8.97 10.71 23.14
CA LEU A 275 -9.12 9.27 23.39
C LEU A 275 -7.88 8.61 24.04
N VAL A 276 -6.68 8.86 23.51
CA VAL A 276 -5.47 8.11 23.91
C VAL A 276 -4.84 8.66 25.18
N ASP A 277 -4.54 9.97 25.24
CA ASP A 277 -3.92 10.61 26.41
C ASP A 277 -4.74 10.44 27.71
N PRO A 278 -6.09 10.56 27.69
CA PRO A 278 -6.91 10.30 28.87
C PRO A 278 -7.06 8.81 29.23
N GLY A 279 -6.62 7.89 28.35
CA GLY A 279 -6.68 6.44 28.54
C GLY A 279 -8.03 5.79 28.22
N TYR A 280 -8.87 6.41 27.37
CA TYR A 280 -10.14 5.81 26.92
C TYR A 280 -9.93 4.76 25.83
N ALA A 281 -8.92 4.95 24.99
CA ALA A 281 -8.46 3.99 24.00
C ALA A 281 -6.95 3.77 24.15
N GLU A 282 -6.47 2.58 23.82
CA GLU A 282 -5.04 2.30 23.74
C GLU A 282 -4.45 2.90 22.46
N ILE A 283 -5.20 2.79 21.36
CA ILE A 283 -4.86 3.32 20.04
C ILE A 283 -6.13 3.94 19.45
N ALA A 284 -6.01 5.14 18.89
CA ALA A 284 -7.04 5.78 18.09
C ALA A 284 -6.35 6.61 17.01
N GLU A 285 -6.35 6.10 15.78
CA GLU A 285 -5.59 6.65 14.66
C GLU A 285 -6.44 6.73 13.40
N MET A 286 -6.10 7.66 12.51
CA MET A 286 -6.72 7.83 11.20
C MET A 286 -5.65 8.14 10.17
N SER A 287 -5.74 7.48 9.01
CA SER A 287 -4.86 7.66 7.87
C SER A 287 -5.66 7.92 6.60
N TYR A 288 -5.02 8.57 5.64
CA TYR A 288 -5.54 8.75 4.29
C TYR A 288 -4.89 7.71 3.37
N ASN A 289 -5.71 6.89 2.71
CA ASN A 289 -5.25 5.93 1.72
C ASN A 289 -5.81 6.32 0.36
N ASP A 290 -4.92 6.63 -0.58
CA ASP A 290 -5.27 6.96 -1.95
C ASP A 290 -5.10 5.74 -2.86
N TYR A 291 -6.10 5.49 -3.70
CA TYR A 291 -6.08 4.43 -4.71
C TYR A 291 -6.22 5.04 -6.11
N ASP A 292 -5.95 4.24 -7.14
CA ASP A 292 -6.25 4.61 -8.51
C ASP A 292 -7.78 4.70 -8.71
N GLY A 293 -8.29 5.94 -8.71
CA GLY A 293 -9.70 6.26 -8.94
C GLY A 293 -10.61 6.31 -7.72
N SER A 294 -10.13 5.96 -6.53
CA SER A 294 -10.89 6.09 -5.28
C SER A 294 -9.95 6.45 -4.13
N GLY A 295 -10.47 6.93 -3.00
CA GLY A 295 -9.68 7.09 -1.78
C GLY A 295 -10.56 6.88 -0.55
N VAL A 296 -9.92 6.63 0.59
CA VAL A 296 -10.60 6.51 1.88
C VAL A 296 -9.80 7.16 3.00
N TYR A 297 -10.52 7.63 4.02
CA TYR A 297 -9.96 7.73 5.35
C TYR A 297 -10.19 6.41 6.07
N LEU A 298 -9.12 5.79 6.57
CA LEU A 298 -9.16 4.60 7.40
C LEU A 298 -8.86 4.98 8.84
N MET A 299 -9.81 4.72 9.74
CA MET A 299 -9.66 4.92 11.18
C MET A 299 -9.58 3.57 11.89
N TYR A 300 -8.71 3.45 12.88
CA TYR A 300 -8.62 2.33 13.79
C TYR A 300 -8.67 2.80 15.25
N CYS A 301 -9.50 2.15 16.06
CA CYS A 301 -9.60 2.35 17.50
C CYS A 301 -9.56 1.01 18.22
N GLY A 302 -8.56 0.83 19.09
CA GLY A 302 -8.44 -0.31 19.99
C GLY A 302 -8.73 0.12 21.43
N CYS A 303 -9.75 -0.44 22.06
CA CYS A 303 -10.12 -0.07 23.43
C CYS A 303 -10.68 -1.25 24.25
N ALA A 304 -10.85 -1.02 25.56
CA ALA A 304 -11.58 -1.96 26.40
C ALA A 304 -13.05 -2.09 25.92
N PRO A 305 -13.66 -3.28 25.99
CA PRO A 305 -15.00 -3.52 25.45
C PRO A 305 -16.07 -2.57 26.01
N ASP A 306 -16.02 -2.27 27.31
CA ASP A 306 -16.97 -1.38 27.99
C ASP A 306 -16.82 0.10 27.58
N GLN A 307 -15.71 0.49 26.96
CA GLN A 307 -15.47 1.85 26.45
C GLN A 307 -15.94 2.04 25.00
N THR A 308 -16.22 0.95 24.27
CA THR A 308 -16.54 0.94 22.82
C THR A 308 -17.57 2.00 22.42
N ALA A 309 -18.76 1.95 23.02
CA ALA A 309 -19.89 2.81 22.64
C ALA A 309 -19.64 4.29 22.95
N GLU A 310 -18.85 4.58 24.00
CA GLU A 310 -18.47 5.96 24.33
C GLU A 310 -17.39 6.47 23.37
N ASN A 311 -16.38 5.66 23.07
CA ASN A 311 -15.31 6.02 22.13
C ASN A 311 -15.83 6.27 20.72
N MET A 312 -16.78 5.45 20.23
CA MET A 312 -17.43 5.70 18.95
C MET A 312 -18.15 7.04 18.90
N ARG A 313 -18.83 7.45 20.00
CA ARG A 313 -19.47 8.76 20.10
C ARG A 313 -18.46 9.92 20.18
N ARG A 314 -17.31 9.71 20.83
CA ARG A 314 -16.21 10.68 20.84
C ARG A 314 -15.66 10.90 19.43
N ILE A 315 -15.41 9.81 18.69
CA ILE A 315 -14.94 9.86 17.30
C ILE A 315 -15.96 10.58 16.41
N GLU A 316 -17.24 10.24 16.51
CA GLU A 316 -18.31 10.91 15.77
C GLU A 316 -18.37 12.42 16.11
N THR A 317 -18.17 12.78 17.37
CA THR A 317 -18.10 14.18 17.81
C THR A 317 -16.94 14.90 17.16
N ILE A 318 -15.73 14.32 17.18
CA ILE A 318 -14.53 14.87 16.52
C ILE A 318 -14.81 15.09 15.03
N PHE A 319 -15.33 14.10 14.33
CA PHE A 319 -15.66 14.20 12.90
C PHE A 319 -16.67 15.32 12.62
N ASN A 320 -17.76 15.40 13.39
CA ASN A 320 -18.76 16.46 13.25
C ASN A 320 -18.17 17.84 13.51
N GLU A 321 -17.32 17.99 14.52
CA GLU A 321 -16.65 19.27 14.80
C GLU A 321 -15.69 19.68 13.69
N VAL A 322 -14.89 18.75 13.15
CA VAL A 322 -14.02 19.00 12.00
C VAL A 322 -14.86 19.39 10.78
N ASN A 323 -15.93 18.65 10.48
CA ASN A 323 -16.80 18.93 9.35
C ASN A 323 -17.49 20.30 9.43
N VAL A 324 -17.84 20.77 10.64
CA VAL A 324 -18.57 22.05 10.82
C VAL A 324 -17.63 23.23 11.01
N LYS A 325 -16.62 23.09 11.88
CA LYS A 325 -15.73 24.18 12.30
C LYS A 325 -14.43 24.22 11.50
N GLY A 326 -14.08 23.14 10.81
CA GLY A 326 -12.79 22.99 10.12
C GLY A 326 -11.64 22.73 11.08
N VAL A 327 -10.45 23.06 10.60
CA VAL A 327 -9.18 22.97 11.35
C VAL A 327 -8.63 24.37 11.63
N THR A 328 -7.84 24.50 12.69
CA THR A 328 -7.16 25.74 13.04
C THR A 328 -5.84 25.88 12.28
N GLU A 329 -5.35 27.12 12.16
CA GLU A 329 -4.02 27.40 11.59
C GLU A 329 -2.88 26.73 12.38
N GLU A 330 -3.04 26.59 13.70
CA GLU A 330 -2.05 25.93 14.55
C GLU A 330 -1.99 24.42 14.26
N GLU A 331 -3.14 23.75 14.20
CA GLU A 331 -3.24 22.33 13.83
C GLU A 331 -2.64 22.08 12.43
N LEU A 332 -2.99 22.93 11.46
CA LEU A 332 -2.46 22.82 10.11
C LEU A 332 -0.94 23.00 10.08
N MET A 333 -0.41 24.00 10.79
CA MET A 333 1.04 24.23 10.87
C MET A 333 1.77 23.04 11.51
N GLN A 334 1.21 22.46 12.57
CA GLN A 334 1.78 21.28 13.22
C GLN A 334 1.79 20.07 12.27
N ALA A 335 0.69 19.82 11.56
CA ALA A 335 0.60 18.76 10.58
C ALA A 335 1.59 18.94 9.41
N LYS A 336 1.71 20.16 8.87
CA LYS A 336 2.70 20.49 7.84
C LYS A 336 4.12 20.19 8.29
N ASN A 337 4.48 20.59 9.51
CA ASN A 337 5.81 20.33 10.08
C ASN A 337 6.08 18.82 10.18
N LYS A 338 5.10 18.04 10.63
CA LYS A 338 5.21 16.58 10.74
C LYS A 338 5.37 15.91 9.39
N VAL A 339 4.49 16.20 8.42
CA VAL A 339 4.54 15.61 7.08
C VAL A 339 5.83 16.00 6.36
N SER A 340 6.22 17.27 6.43
CA SER A 340 7.48 17.76 5.86
C SER A 340 8.69 17.03 6.46
N SER A 341 8.73 16.88 7.79
CA SER A 341 9.78 16.13 8.48
C SER A 341 9.83 14.67 8.03
N ARG A 342 8.68 13.99 7.94
CA ARG A 342 8.58 12.60 7.44
C ARG A 342 9.13 12.46 6.03
N ILE A 343 8.76 13.38 5.13
CA ILE A 343 9.23 13.37 3.74
C ILE A 343 10.75 13.57 3.67
N VAL A 344 11.29 14.56 4.36
CA VAL A 344 12.73 14.85 4.36
C VAL A 344 13.53 13.69 4.94
N LEU A 345 13.19 13.24 6.15
CA LEU A 345 13.91 12.17 6.86
C LEU A 345 13.85 10.83 6.10
N ARG A 346 12.69 10.51 5.50
CA ARG A 346 12.58 9.32 4.63
C ARG A 346 13.47 9.45 3.40
N SER A 347 13.54 10.65 2.83
CA SER A 347 14.27 10.94 1.58
C SER A 347 15.79 10.93 1.71
N GLU A 348 16.35 10.91 2.92
CA GLU A 348 17.78 10.78 3.15
C GLU A 348 18.34 9.41 2.70
N ARG A 349 17.49 8.40 2.58
CA ARG A 349 17.87 7.03 2.19
C ARG A 349 17.38 6.73 0.77
N PRO A 350 18.20 6.10 -0.09
CA PRO A 350 17.79 5.69 -1.43
C PRO A 350 16.49 4.87 -1.47
N MET A 351 16.28 3.98 -0.50
CA MET A 351 15.03 3.21 -0.39
C MET A 351 13.80 4.09 -0.17
N GLY A 352 13.94 5.17 0.61
CA GLY A 352 12.86 6.11 0.86
C GLY A 352 12.49 6.95 -0.37
N ARG A 353 13.46 7.23 -1.24
CA ARG A 353 13.23 7.85 -2.55
C ARG A 353 12.67 6.87 -3.58
N LEU A 354 13.12 5.61 -3.58
CA LEU A 354 12.64 4.57 -4.49
C LEU A 354 11.11 4.42 -4.43
N GLY A 355 10.56 4.30 -3.22
CA GLY A 355 9.11 4.17 -3.04
C GLY A 355 8.34 5.39 -3.55
N ALA A 356 8.78 6.60 -3.21
CA ALA A 356 8.14 7.84 -3.65
C ALA A 356 8.19 7.98 -5.19
N LEU A 357 9.34 7.73 -5.79
CA LEU A 357 9.57 7.80 -7.22
C LEU A 357 8.69 6.79 -7.97
N GLY A 358 8.72 5.53 -7.55
CA GLY A 358 7.97 4.45 -8.18
C GLY A 358 6.47 4.68 -8.09
N SER A 359 5.93 4.97 -6.90
CA SER A 359 4.50 5.21 -6.72
C SER A 359 4.02 6.46 -7.48
N ASN A 360 4.74 7.59 -7.40
CA ASN A 360 4.34 8.79 -8.14
C ASN A 360 4.29 8.56 -9.65
N TRP A 361 5.28 7.84 -10.18
CA TRP A 361 5.30 7.53 -11.60
C TRP A 361 4.19 6.56 -12.00
N LEU A 362 3.97 5.51 -11.21
CA LEU A 362 2.97 4.47 -11.49
C LEU A 362 1.53 5.04 -11.54
N TYR A 363 1.18 5.89 -10.58
CA TYR A 363 -0.17 6.42 -10.44
C TYR A 363 -0.41 7.69 -11.26
N ARG A 364 0.61 8.55 -11.40
CA ARG A 364 0.44 9.91 -11.93
C ARG A 364 1.32 10.22 -13.14
N GLY A 365 2.30 9.36 -13.47
CA GLY A 365 3.28 9.64 -14.52
C GLY A 365 4.11 10.89 -14.25
N GLU A 366 4.27 11.27 -12.98
CA GLU A 366 4.85 12.52 -12.55
C GLU A 366 6.10 12.26 -11.69
N TYR A 367 7.16 13.04 -11.94
CA TYR A 367 8.29 13.14 -11.04
C TYR A 367 8.09 14.31 -10.08
N ARG A 368 8.34 14.08 -8.78
CA ARG A 368 8.35 15.12 -7.75
C ARG A 368 9.61 15.00 -6.90
N SER A 369 10.35 16.09 -6.83
CA SER A 369 11.47 16.22 -5.91
C SER A 369 10.97 16.37 -4.47
N VAL A 370 11.89 16.28 -3.50
CA VAL A 370 11.56 16.55 -2.10
C VAL A 370 11.08 17.99 -1.96
N GLU A 371 11.75 18.92 -2.64
CA GLU A 371 11.43 20.33 -2.66
C GLU A 371 10.02 20.58 -3.24
N ASP A 372 9.65 19.91 -4.34
CA ASP A 372 8.30 20.04 -4.92
C ASP A 372 7.20 19.60 -3.94
N ASP A 373 7.43 18.52 -3.19
CA ASP A 373 6.48 18.05 -2.17
C ASP A 373 6.39 19.02 -0.99
N LEU A 374 7.53 19.57 -0.53
CA LEU A 374 7.57 20.56 0.54
C LEU A 374 6.88 21.86 0.16
N ASP A 375 7.10 22.37 -1.05
CA ASP A 375 6.47 23.59 -1.54
C ASP A 375 4.95 23.45 -1.62
N VAL A 376 4.45 22.28 -2.02
CA VAL A 376 3.01 22.00 -2.02
C VAL A 376 2.45 21.96 -0.60
N ILE A 377 3.13 21.28 0.32
CA ILE A 377 2.69 21.20 1.73
C ILE A 377 2.68 22.59 2.38
N ASP A 378 3.71 23.39 2.15
CA ASP A 378 3.81 24.76 2.68
C ASP A 378 2.69 25.65 2.14
N GLY A 379 2.31 25.46 0.86
CA GLY A 379 1.26 26.23 0.20
C GLY A 379 -0.18 25.93 0.65
N ILE A 380 -0.46 24.80 1.30
CA ILE A 380 -1.83 24.40 1.68
C ILE A 380 -2.41 25.33 2.74
N THR A 381 -3.66 25.73 2.59
CA THR A 381 -4.35 26.64 3.53
C THR A 381 -5.48 25.93 4.27
N THR A 382 -6.01 26.57 5.33
CA THR A 382 -7.23 26.10 6.00
C THR A 382 -8.44 26.12 5.07
N ASP A 383 -8.47 27.01 4.07
CA ASP A 383 -9.49 27.05 3.02
C ASP A 383 -9.43 25.82 2.10
N ASP A 384 -8.24 25.28 1.82
CA ASP A 384 -8.09 24.03 1.05
C ASP A 384 -8.66 22.83 1.83
N ILE A 385 -8.42 22.78 3.15
CA ILE A 385 -9.00 21.76 4.02
C ILE A 385 -10.53 21.91 4.11
N ARG A 386 -11.04 23.15 4.16
CA ARG A 386 -12.49 23.41 4.11
C ARG A 386 -13.10 22.90 2.81
N ARG A 387 -12.49 23.23 1.66
CA ARG A 387 -12.94 22.78 0.35
C ARG A 387 -12.95 21.25 0.26
N LEU A 388 -11.90 20.60 0.74
CA LEU A 388 -11.83 19.15 0.85
C LEU A 388 -13.00 18.58 1.68
N LEU A 389 -13.27 19.14 2.87
CA LEU A 389 -14.35 18.69 3.75
C LEU A 389 -15.76 18.93 3.20
N ASP A 390 -15.93 19.91 2.30
CA ASP A 390 -17.20 20.13 1.60
C ASP A 390 -17.51 19.01 0.59
N GLU A 391 -16.47 18.43 -0.02
CA GLU A 391 -16.58 17.36 -1.01
C GLU A 391 -16.51 15.97 -0.37
N TYR A 392 -15.61 15.78 0.59
CA TYR A 392 -15.33 14.54 1.30
C TYR A 392 -15.46 14.75 2.83
N PRO A 393 -16.69 14.89 3.35
CA PRO A 393 -16.91 15.03 4.79
C PRO A 393 -16.50 13.75 5.53
N LEU A 394 -15.90 13.92 6.71
CA LEU A 394 -15.57 12.80 7.59
C LEU A 394 -16.84 12.15 8.12
N GLY A 395 -16.81 10.84 8.33
CA GLY A 395 -17.97 10.09 8.78
C GLY A 395 -17.63 8.65 9.13
N GLN A 396 -18.67 7.90 9.50
CA GLN A 396 -18.58 6.48 9.86
C GLN A 396 -19.30 5.63 8.82
N THR A 397 -19.05 5.91 7.53
CA THR A 397 -19.77 5.33 6.39
C THR A 397 -19.83 3.81 6.48
N THR A 398 -18.67 3.17 6.68
CA THR A 398 -18.58 1.74 6.98
C THR A 398 -17.84 1.53 8.29
N THR A 399 -18.35 0.67 9.15
CA THR A 399 -17.72 0.27 10.41
C THR A 399 -17.63 -1.24 10.49
N THR A 400 -16.46 -1.76 10.84
CA THR A 400 -16.28 -3.15 11.24
C THR A 400 -15.71 -3.16 12.64
N ALA A 401 -16.22 -4.05 13.49
CA ALA A 401 -15.65 -4.26 14.81
C ALA A 401 -15.43 -5.75 15.09
N VAL A 402 -14.27 -6.07 15.66
CA VAL A 402 -13.90 -7.43 16.08
C VAL A 402 -13.55 -7.40 17.56
N GLY A 403 -14.18 -8.24 18.36
CA GLY A 403 -13.93 -8.27 19.80
C GLY A 403 -15.02 -9.00 20.57
N PRO A 404 -15.02 -8.94 21.91
CA PRO A 404 -15.91 -9.77 22.72
C PRO A 404 -17.38 -9.31 22.69
N LEU A 405 -17.70 -8.14 22.15
CA LEU A 405 -19.07 -7.64 22.07
C LEU A 405 -19.86 -8.27 20.92
N GLU A 406 -21.17 -8.50 21.14
CA GLU A 406 -22.12 -8.90 20.09
C GLU A 406 -22.75 -7.70 19.37
N SER A 407 -22.69 -6.51 19.97
CA SER A 407 -23.22 -5.27 19.41
C SER A 407 -22.41 -4.06 19.88
N LEU A 408 -22.40 -2.99 19.07
CA LEU A 408 -21.69 -1.75 19.39
C LEU A 408 -22.57 -0.73 20.13
N ASN A 409 -23.88 -0.90 20.07
CA ASN A 409 -24.83 -0.17 20.89
C ASN A 409 -24.89 -0.92 22.22
N GLY A 410 -24.32 -0.38 23.30
CA GLY A 410 -24.12 -1.02 24.60
C GLY A 410 -25.36 -1.52 25.37
N GLU A 411 -26.40 -2.01 24.68
CA GLU A 411 -27.45 -2.83 25.25
C GLU A 411 -26.92 -4.26 25.39
N ALA A 412 -26.34 -4.53 26.56
CA ALA A 412 -26.25 -5.89 27.06
C ALA A 412 -27.67 -6.47 27.14
N SER A 413 -27.87 -7.62 26.49
CA SER A 413 -29.10 -8.40 26.55
C SER A 413 -29.39 -8.96 27.95
#